data_AF-A0A1S4ERR4-F1
#
_entry.id   AF-A0A1S4ERR4-F1
#
_cell.length_a   1.000
_cell.length_b   1.000
_cell.length_c   1.000
_cell.angle_alpha   90.00
_cell.angle_beta   90.00
_cell.angle_gamma   90.00
#
_symmetry.space_group_name_H-M   'P 1'
#
loop_
_entity.id
_entity.type
_entity.pdbx_description
1 polymer ?
#
loop_
_entity_poly.entity_id
_entity_poly.type
_entity_poly.pdbx_seq_one_letter_code
_entity_poly.pdbx_strand_id
1 'polypeptide(L)'
;LGVKIFQADIIYHLFDKFTAYREELKAKKREEFKHIAVFPCRLKVLPQFIFNSRDPIVMGVMVEAGIVKEGTPLCVPSREFVELGIVTSIESNHKTVESARKGQEICIKIEPIPGEAPKMF
;
A
#
# COMPACT_ATOMS: atom_id res chain seq x y z
N LEU A 1 -27.52 9.82 13.98
CA LEU A 1 -27.28 11.13 14.64
C LEU A 1 -25.81 11.51 14.43
N GLY A 2 -25.52 12.56 13.66
CA GLY A 2 -24.17 12.93 13.19
C GLY A 2 -23.73 14.34 13.56
N VAL A 3 -24.30 14.91 14.63
CA VAL A 3 -24.04 16.30 15.06
C VAL A 3 -23.40 16.27 16.44
N LYS A 4 -22.21 16.88 16.58
CA LYS A 4 -21.51 17.05 17.86
C LYS A 4 -21.55 18.53 18.26
N ILE A 5 -22.05 18.81 19.46
CA ILE A 5 -22.18 20.17 20.00
C ILE A 5 -21.05 20.41 21.00
N PHE A 6 -20.40 21.58 20.93
CA PHE A 6 -19.35 21.99 21.85
C PHE A 6 -19.84 23.15 22.72
N GLN A 7 -19.60 23.05 24.02
CA GLN A 7 -19.89 24.11 25.00
C GLN A 7 -18.63 24.38 25.82
N ALA A 8 -18.32 25.66 26.04
CA ALA A 8 -17.28 26.15 26.93
C ALA A 8 -17.54 27.62 27.26
N ASP A 9 -17.09 28.05 28.44
CA ASP A 9 -17.27 29.43 28.93
C ASP A 9 -16.22 30.40 28.36
N ILE A 10 -15.20 29.89 27.65
CA ILE A 10 -14.10 30.65 27.06
C ILE A 10 -13.92 30.24 25.61
N ILE A 11 -13.85 31.23 24.71
CA ILE A 11 -13.83 31.03 23.25
C ILE A 11 -12.64 30.18 22.76
N TYR A 12 -11.46 30.29 23.36
CA TYR A 12 -10.28 29.50 22.97
C TYR A 12 -10.49 27.99 23.17
N HIS A 13 -11.18 27.59 24.24
CA HIS A 13 -11.50 26.18 24.47
C HIS A 13 -12.48 25.61 23.44
N LEU A 14 -13.36 26.45 22.85
CA LEU A 14 -14.19 26.01 21.73
C LEU A 14 -13.33 25.71 20.50
N PHE A 15 -12.32 26.54 20.22
CA PHE A 15 -11.41 26.35 19.10
C PHE A 15 -10.56 25.08 19.24
N ASP A 16 -10.02 24.85 20.43
CA ASP A 16 -9.22 23.65 20.72
C ASP A 16 -10.06 22.37 20.59
N LYS A 17 -11.26 22.35 21.21
CA LYS A 17 -12.19 21.22 21.14
C LYS A 17 -12.62 20.92 19.71
N PHE A 18 -12.89 21.96 18.91
CA PHE A 18 -13.26 21.81 17.51
C PHE A 18 -12.10 21.29 16.67
N THR A 19 -10.90 21.84 16.85
CA THR A 19 -9.70 21.43 16.10
C THR A 19 -9.34 19.98 16.39
N ALA A 20 -9.34 19.59 17.67
CA ALA A 20 -9.10 18.20 18.09
C ALA A 20 -10.14 17.24 17.49
N TYR A 21 -11.42 17.60 17.50
CA TYR A 21 -12.46 16.77 16.89
C TYR A 21 -12.28 16.62 15.37
N ARG A 22 -11.91 17.70 14.68
CA ARG A 22 -11.63 17.66 13.24
C ARG A 22 -10.45 16.75 12.91
N GLU A 23 -9.39 16.81 13.71
CA GLU A 23 -8.23 15.94 13.56
C GLU A 23 -8.56 14.47 13.81
N GLU A 24 -9.32 14.18 14.87
CA GLU A 24 -9.80 12.83 15.17
C GLU A 24 -10.65 12.26 14.01
N LEU A 25 -11.58 13.05 13.47
CA LEU A 25 -12.38 12.64 12.32
C LEU A 25 -11.53 12.39 11.08
N LYS A 26 -10.54 13.26 10.82
CA LYS A 26 -9.62 13.09 9.68
C LYS A 26 -8.77 11.84 9.84
N ALA A 27 -8.29 11.56 11.05
CA ALA A 27 -7.53 10.35 11.37
C ALA A 27 -8.39 9.09 11.22
N LYS A 28 -9.62 9.08 11.75
CA LYS A 28 -10.58 7.97 11.59
C LYS A 28 -10.85 7.67 10.12
N LYS A 29 -11.19 8.69 9.32
CA LYS A 29 -11.37 8.51 7.87
C LYS A 29 -10.10 7.97 7.20
N ARG A 30 -8.92 8.49 7.55
CA ARG A 30 -7.66 8.01 6.98
C ARG A 30 -7.42 6.53 7.30
N GLU A 31 -7.74 6.07 8.51
CA GLU A 31 -7.58 4.66 8.88
C GLU A 31 -8.63 3.78 8.19
N GLU A 32 -9.89 4.22 8.11
CA GLU A 32 -10.96 3.51 7.38
C GLU A 32 -10.57 3.24 5.91
N PHE A 33 -9.96 4.23 5.25
CA PHE A 33 -9.55 4.08 3.84
C PHE A 33 -8.14 3.51 3.67
N LYS A 34 -7.41 3.20 4.74
CA LYS A 34 -6.00 2.73 4.66
C LYS A 34 -5.84 1.44 3.87
N HIS A 35 -6.82 0.53 3.97
CA HIS A 35 -6.81 -0.76 3.28
C HIS A 35 -7.26 -0.67 1.81
N ILE A 36 -7.96 0.41 1.44
CA ILE A 36 -8.45 0.66 0.07
C ILE A 36 -7.47 1.54 -0.70
N ALA A 37 -6.69 2.36 0.01
CA ALA A 37 -5.77 3.32 -0.58
C ALA A 37 -4.57 2.62 -1.23
N VAL A 38 -4.61 2.51 -2.56
CA VAL A 38 -3.46 2.15 -3.39
C VAL A 38 -2.58 3.39 -3.57
N PHE A 39 -1.39 3.36 -3.00
CA PHE A 39 -0.39 4.42 -3.20
C PHE A 39 0.38 4.15 -4.50
N PRO A 40 0.71 5.17 -5.29
CA PRO A 40 1.48 4.98 -6.51
C PRO A 40 2.88 4.44 -6.16
N CYS A 41 3.32 3.44 -6.91
CA CYS A 41 4.67 2.92 -6.85
C CYS A 41 5.19 2.58 -8.24
N ARG A 42 6.51 2.57 -8.38
CA ARG A 42 7.21 2.07 -9.57
C ARG A 42 8.29 1.12 -9.11
N LEU A 43 8.23 -0.11 -9.59
CA LEU A 43 9.13 -1.19 -9.20
C LEU A 43 10.00 -1.57 -10.39
N LYS A 44 11.27 -1.86 -10.12
CA LYS A 44 12.20 -2.45 -11.07
C LYS A 44 12.55 -3.85 -10.62
N VAL A 45 12.30 -4.84 -11.47
CA VAL A 45 12.67 -6.22 -11.22
C VAL A 45 14.18 -6.36 -11.21
N LEU A 46 14.73 -7.09 -10.24
CA LEU A 46 16.13 -7.47 -10.18
C LEU A 46 16.27 -8.87 -10.82
N PRO A 47 16.80 -9.00 -12.06
CA PRO A 47 16.72 -10.26 -12.81
C PRO A 47 17.42 -11.45 -12.16
N GLN A 48 18.42 -11.19 -11.31
CA GLN A 48 19.16 -12.24 -10.60
C GLN A 48 18.40 -12.81 -9.39
N PHE A 49 17.31 -12.16 -8.98
CA PHE A 49 16.56 -12.48 -7.76
C PHE A 49 15.13 -12.91 -8.10
N ILE A 50 14.95 -13.84 -9.03
CA ILE A 50 13.65 -14.46 -9.31
C ILE A 50 13.64 -15.84 -8.67
N PHE A 51 12.83 -16.01 -7.62
CA PHE A 51 12.76 -17.25 -6.83
C PHE A 51 11.64 -18.16 -7.28
N ASN A 52 10.49 -17.57 -7.64
CA ASN A 52 9.38 -18.30 -8.25
C ASN A 52 8.74 -17.43 -9.34
N SER A 53 8.58 -17.98 -10.54
CA SER A 53 8.07 -17.27 -11.71
C SER A 53 6.56 -17.40 -11.90
N ARG A 54 5.88 -18.28 -11.14
CA ARG A 54 4.44 -18.48 -11.25
C ARG A 54 3.81 -18.97 -9.96
N ASP A 55 2.70 -18.32 -9.60
CA ASP A 55 1.70 -18.71 -8.60
C ASP A 55 2.25 -19.36 -7.31
N PRO A 56 2.70 -18.55 -6.33
CA PRO A 56 2.83 -17.09 -6.36
C PRO A 56 4.14 -16.66 -7.02
N ILE A 57 4.15 -15.49 -7.68
CA ILE A 57 5.40 -14.92 -8.18
C ILE A 57 6.19 -14.41 -6.97
N VAL A 58 7.45 -14.83 -6.84
CA VAL A 58 8.36 -14.41 -5.77
C VAL A 58 9.63 -13.86 -6.40
N MET A 59 9.87 -12.57 -6.24
CA MET A 59 11.02 -11.91 -6.84
C MET A 59 11.53 -10.71 -6.04
N GLY A 60 12.83 -10.44 -6.17
CA GLY A 60 13.50 -9.24 -5.73
C GLY A 60 13.21 -8.07 -6.66
N VAL A 61 12.83 -6.94 -6.06
CA VAL A 61 12.55 -5.69 -6.76
C VAL A 61 13.20 -4.51 -6.04
N MET A 62 13.54 -3.48 -6.81
CA MET A 62 13.92 -2.17 -6.30
C MET A 62 12.74 -1.21 -6.44
N VAL A 63 12.43 -0.47 -5.38
CA VAL A 63 11.41 0.59 -5.44
C VAL A 63 12.05 1.83 -6.09
N GLU A 64 11.73 2.12 -7.35
CA GLU A 64 12.25 3.29 -8.06
C GLU A 64 11.54 4.59 -7.64
N ALA A 65 10.25 4.50 -7.36
CA ALA A 65 9.43 5.63 -6.93
C ALA A 65 8.24 5.19 -6.07
N GLY A 66 7.79 6.10 -5.20
CA GLY A 66 6.59 5.90 -4.40
C GLY A 66 6.76 4.92 -3.25
N ILE A 67 5.67 4.22 -2.92
CA ILE A 67 5.59 3.29 -1.79
C ILE A 67 4.78 2.07 -2.23
N VAL A 68 5.37 0.89 -2.11
CA VAL A 68 4.65 -0.37 -2.25
C VAL A 68 4.23 -0.86 -0.86
N LYS A 69 3.02 -1.38 -0.77
CA LYS A 69 2.45 -1.97 0.45
C LYS A 69 1.83 -3.32 0.14
N GLU A 70 1.65 -4.14 1.17
CA GLU A 70 0.75 -5.28 1.06
C GLU A 70 -0.64 -4.81 0.59
N GLY A 71 -1.26 -5.57 -0.32
CA GLY A 71 -2.50 -5.20 -1.01
C GLY A 71 -2.31 -4.35 -2.27
N THR A 72 -1.09 -3.94 -2.62
CA THR A 72 -0.87 -3.14 -3.84
C THR A 72 -1.07 -4.00 -5.09
N PRO A 73 -1.99 -3.65 -6.01
CA PRO A 73 -2.09 -4.31 -7.32
C PRO A 73 -0.93 -3.88 -8.23
N LEU A 74 -0.37 -4.83 -8.97
CA LEU A 74 0.76 -4.62 -9.87
C LEU A 74 0.41 -4.99 -11.31
N CYS A 75 0.94 -4.20 -12.24
CA CYS A 75 0.86 -4.45 -13.67
C CYS A 75 2.22 -4.22 -14.35
N VAL A 76 2.36 -4.76 -15.56
CA VAL A 76 3.53 -4.58 -16.43
C VAL A 76 3.15 -3.65 -17.60
N PRO A 77 3.54 -2.38 -17.58
CA PRO A 77 3.18 -1.43 -18.63
C PRO A 77 3.72 -1.80 -20.02
N SER A 78 4.89 -2.44 -20.08
CA SER A 78 5.57 -2.78 -21.35
C SER A 78 4.95 -3.95 -22.11
N ARG A 79 4.03 -4.70 -21.49
CA ARG A 79 3.31 -5.81 -22.11
C ARG A 79 1.82 -5.53 -22.04
N GLU A 80 1.36 -4.44 -22.66
CA GLU A 80 -0.06 -4.08 -22.72
C GLU A 80 -0.76 -4.01 -21.35
N PHE A 81 -0.06 -3.50 -20.33
CA PHE A 81 -0.58 -3.41 -18.96
C PHE A 81 -1.06 -4.75 -18.38
N VAL A 82 -0.35 -5.85 -18.68
CA VAL A 82 -0.61 -7.15 -18.06
C VAL A 82 -0.65 -7.01 -16.54
N GLU A 83 -1.83 -7.28 -15.96
CA GLU A 83 -2.03 -7.38 -14.53
C GLU A 83 -1.34 -8.65 -14.01
N LEU A 84 -0.42 -8.48 -13.04
CA LEU A 84 0.29 -9.59 -12.41
C LEU A 84 -0.47 -10.13 -11.21
N GLY A 85 -1.15 -9.24 -10.50
CA GLY A 85 -1.89 -9.57 -9.28
C GLY A 85 -1.57 -8.62 -8.13
N ILE A 86 -1.70 -9.12 -6.91
CA ILE A 86 -1.65 -8.32 -5.68
C ILE A 86 -0.45 -8.73 -4.84
N VAL A 87 0.28 -7.75 -4.31
CA VAL A 87 1.36 -7.99 -3.35
C VAL A 87 0.77 -8.52 -2.04
N THR A 88 1.06 -9.76 -1.66
CA THR A 88 0.57 -10.38 -0.42
C THR A 88 1.62 -10.46 0.67
N SER A 89 2.89 -10.27 0.34
CA SER A 89 3.96 -10.18 1.34
C SER A 89 5.15 -9.40 0.81
N ILE A 90 5.80 -8.65 1.70
CA ILE A 90 7.04 -7.91 1.43
C ILE A 90 8.09 -8.29 2.47
N GLU A 91 9.28 -8.64 2.03
CA GLU A 91 10.43 -8.94 2.90
C GLU A 91 11.62 -8.04 2.58
N SER A 92 12.23 -7.51 3.64
CA SER A 92 13.50 -6.78 3.57
C SER A 92 14.49 -7.43 4.53
N ASN A 93 15.63 -7.91 4.01
CA ASN A 93 16.66 -8.58 4.82
C ASN A 93 16.10 -9.71 5.73
N HIS A 94 15.25 -10.58 5.17
CA HIS A 94 14.57 -11.68 5.88
C HIS A 94 13.61 -11.25 7.01
N LYS A 95 13.18 -9.98 7.01
CA LYS A 95 12.14 -9.49 7.91
C LYS A 95 10.93 -9.07 7.10
N THR A 96 9.76 -9.55 7.48
CA THR A 96 8.49 -9.11 6.91
C THR A 96 8.23 -7.65 7.26
N VAL A 97 7.85 -6.86 6.26
CA VAL A 97 7.54 -5.43 6.41
C VAL A 97 6.21 -5.12 5.74
N GLU A 98 5.42 -4.21 6.31
CA GLU A 98 4.13 -3.84 5.73
C GLU A 98 4.25 -2.97 4.46
N SER A 99 5.41 -2.32 4.29
CA SER A 99 5.66 -1.40 3.18
C SER A 99 7.13 -1.19 2.89
N ALA A 100 7.43 -0.80 1.65
CA ALA A 100 8.74 -0.36 1.22
C ALA A 100 8.67 0.92 0.38
N ARG A 101 9.71 1.75 0.48
CA ARG A 101 9.81 3.08 -0.11
C ARG A 101 10.94 3.14 -1.13
N LYS A 102 10.93 4.21 -1.94
CA LYS A 102 11.97 4.52 -2.92
C LYS A 102 13.39 4.25 -2.38
N GLY A 103 14.19 3.56 -3.21
CA GLY A 103 15.59 3.23 -2.94
C GLY A 103 15.80 1.93 -2.18
N GLN A 104 14.73 1.29 -1.69
CA GLN A 104 14.84 0.00 -1.02
C GLN A 104 14.79 -1.15 -2.04
N GLU A 105 15.63 -2.15 -1.81
CA GLU A 105 15.57 -3.46 -2.45
C GLU A 105 14.88 -4.43 -1.50
N ILE A 106 13.86 -5.11 -2.01
CA ILE A 106 12.96 -5.97 -1.23
C ILE A 106 12.58 -7.20 -2.05
N CYS A 107 12.19 -8.28 -1.37
CA CYS A 107 11.52 -9.40 -1.99
C CYS A 107 10.01 -9.20 -1.87
N ILE A 108 9.27 -9.43 -2.95
CA ILE A 108 7.80 -9.38 -2.94
C ILE A 108 7.22 -10.72 -3.38
N LYS A 109 6.11 -11.08 -2.75
CA LYS A 109 5.24 -12.17 -3.17
C LYS A 109 3.98 -11.58 -3.81
N ILE A 110 3.70 -11.97 -5.06
CA ILE A 110 2.55 -11.52 -5.83
C ILE A 110 1.65 -12.73 -6.09
N GLU A 111 0.40 -12.64 -5.64
CA GLU A 111 -0.62 -13.65 -5.91
C GLU A 111 -1.51 -13.21 -7.08
N PRO A 112 -1.89 -14.14 -7.97
CA PRO A 112 -2.76 -13.84 -9.10
C PRO A 112 -4.16 -13.41 -8.64
N ILE A 113 -4.86 -12.64 -9.47
CA ILE A 113 -6.25 -12.26 -9.21
C ILE A 113 -7.13 -13.51 -9.37
N PRO A 114 -8.00 -13.85 -8.40
CA PRO A 114 -8.91 -14.98 -8.51
C PRO A 114 -9.79 -14.87 -9.77
N GLY A 115 -9.81 -15.93 -10.59
CA GLY A 115 -10.61 -15.99 -11.82
C GLY A 115 -9.85 -15.67 -13.12
N GLU A 116 -8.60 -15.19 -13.04
CA GLU A 116 -7.71 -15.09 -14.21
C GLU A 116 -6.70 -16.25 -14.24
N ALA A 117 -6.33 -16.69 -15.45
CA ALA A 117 -5.23 -17.64 -15.60
C ALA A 117 -3.91 -16.95 -15.20
N PRO A 118 -3.06 -17.57 -14.36
CA PRO A 118 -1.83 -16.94 -13.91
C PRO A 118 -0.89 -16.67 -15.09
N LYS A 119 -0.53 -15.39 -15.27
CA LYS A 119 0.35 -14.88 -16.33
C LYS A 119 1.81 -14.97 -15.85
N MET A 120 2.71 -15.42 -16.73
CA MET A 120 4.15 -15.52 -16.41
C MET A 120 4.87 -14.20 -16.70
N PHE A 121 5.89 -13.90 -15.88
CA PHE A 121 6.92 -12.92 -16.19
C PHE A 121 8.28 -13.59 -16.32
#